data_AF-A0A9D8DFH1-F1
#
_entry.id   AF-A0A9D8DFH1-F1
#
_cell.length_a   1.000
_cell.length_b   1.000
_cell.length_c   1.000
_cell.angle_alpha   90.00
_cell.angle_beta   90.00
_cell.angle_gamma   90.00
#
_symmetry.space_group_name_H-M   'P 1'
#
loop_
_entity.id
_entity.type
_entity.pdbx_description
1 polymer ?
#
loop_
_entity_poly.entity_id
_entity_poly.type
_entity_poly.pdbx_seq_one_letter_code
_entity_poly.pdbx_strand_id
1 'polypeptide(L)' 'MAKMTKTISVRLDEEALRALRRLEAGGRSRSEAIREALLSSAQQGETLRRQAERVASDPTYRREVAEIQAVMDELSEPW' A
#
# COMPACT_ATOMS: atom_id res chain seq x y z
N MET A 1 -30.39 -11.33 -5.82
CA MET A 1 -29.68 -12.19 -4.86
C MET A 1 -29.37 -11.35 -3.62
N ALA A 2 -29.83 -11.75 -2.43
CA ALA A 2 -29.52 -11.02 -1.21
C ALA A 2 -28.02 -11.14 -0.91
N LYS A 3 -27.34 -10.01 -0.71
CA LYS A 3 -25.92 -9.97 -0.37
C LYS A 3 -25.74 -10.59 1.02
N MET A 4 -25.12 -11.76 1.10
CA MET A 4 -24.82 -12.38 2.40
C MET A 4 -23.85 -11.49 3.19
N THR A 5 -24.30 -11.00 4.35
CA THR A 5 -23.47 -10.25 5.29
C THR A 5 -23.08 -11.16 6.45
N LYS A 6 -21.79 -11.30 6.72
CA LYS A 6 -21.27 -12.01 7.89
C LYS A 6 -20.78 -10.99 8.92
N THR A 7 -21.30 -11.08 10.14
CA THR A 7 -20.83 -10.27 11.25
C THR A 7 -19.41 -10.69 11.63
N ILE A 8 -18.55 -9.70 11.86
CA ILE A 8 -17.21 -9.89 12.43
C ILE A 8 -17.12 -9.12 13.74
N SER A 9 -16.36 -9.66 14.70
CA SER A 9 -15.99 -8.95 15.92
C SER A 9 -14.49 -8.75 15.89
N VAL A 10 -14.04 -7.52 16.15
CA VAL A 10 -12.63 -7.15 16.13
C VAL A 10 -12.31 -6.30 17.35
N ARG A 11 -11.16 -6.53 17.97
CA ARG A 11 -10.62 -5.67 19.02
C ARG A 11 -9.72 -4.65 18.36
N LEU A 12 -9.90 -3.38 18.71
CA LEU A 12 -9.11 -2.27 18.21
C LEU A 12 -8.33 -1.68 19.38
N ASP A 13 -7.06 -1.38 19.14
CA ASP A 13 -6.30 -0.52 20.05
C ASP A 13 -6.79 0.94 19.96
N GLU A 14 -6.24 1.80 20.80
CA GLU A 14 -6.65 3.21 20.84
C GLU A 14 -6.37 3.95 19.53
N GLU A 15 -5.30 3.60 18.83
CA GLU A 15 -4.91 4.24 17.59
C GLU A 15 -5.90 3.90 16.47
N ALA A 16 -6.23 2.62 16.33
CA ALA A 16 -7.25 2.14 15.41
C ALA A 16 -8.63 2.70 15.75
N LEU A 17 -8.97 2.87 17.04
CA LEU A 17 -10.19 3.55 17.46
C LEU A 17 -10.19 5.03 17.07
N ARG A 18 -9.06 5.74 17.19
CA ARG A 18 -8.92 7.13 16.72
C ARG A 18 -9.07 7.22 15.20
N ALA A 19 -8.45 6.30 14.46
CA ALA A 19 -8.58 6.23 13.01
C ALA A 19 -10.03 5.95 12.57
N LEU A 20 -10.70 5.01 13.22
CA LEU A 20 -12.11 4.70 12.94
C LEU A 20 -13.01 5.92 13.16
N ARG A 21 -12.82 6.66 14.26
CA ARG A 21 -13.57 7.91 14.50
C ARG A 21 -13.37 8.95 13.41
N ARG A 22 -12.16 9.07 12.86
CA ARG A 22 -11.89 9.98 11.72
C ARG A 22 -12.64 9.55 10.46
N LEU A 23 -12.73 8.24 10.20
CA LEU A 23 -13.46 7.70 9.06
C LEU A 23 -14.98 7.86 9.21
N GLU A 24 -15.49 7.80 10.43
CA GLU A 24 -16.90 8.02 10.78
C GLU A 24 -17.28 9.52 10.74
N ALA A 25 -16.34 10.44 10.92
CA ALA A 25 -16.59 11.89 11.00
C ALA A 25 -17.29 12.49 9.75
N GLY A 26 -17.24 11.81 8.62
CA GLY A 26 -17.97 12.17 7.39
C GLY A 26 -19.45 11.75 7.38
N GLY A 27 -20.03 11.37 8.52
CA GLY A 27 -21.43 10.94 8.63
C GLY A 27 -21.69 9.50 8.18
N ARG A 28 -20.63 8.71 7.99
CA ARG A 28 -20.72 7.30 7.58
C ARG A 28 -21.04 6.42 8.77
N SER A 29 -21.81 5.35 8.55
CA SER A 29 -21.95 4.31 9.56
C SER A 29 -20.62 3.59 9.78
N ARG A 30 -20.44 3.01 10.98
CA ARG A 30 -19.26 2.20 11.31
C ARG A 30 -19.00 1.10 10.28
N SER A 31 -20.05 0.41 9.86
CA SER A 31 -19.95 -0.68 8.89
C SER A 31 -19.50 -0.19 7.51
N GLU A 32 -19.96 0.99 7.08
CA GLU A 32 -19.51 1.61 5.82
C GLU A 32 -18.06 2.06 5.93
N ALA A 33 -17.69 2.74 7.02
CA ALA A 33 -16.32 3.18 7.28
C ALA A 33 -15.32 2.01 7.28
N ILE A 34 -15.64 0.92 8.00
CA ILE A 34 -14.81 -0.30 8.04
C ILE A 34 -14.75 -0.95 6.66
N ARG A 35 -15.88 -1.06 5.95
CA ARG A 35 -15.91 -1.67 4.62
C ARG A 35 -15.03 -0.90 3.63
N GLU A 36 -15.15 0.42 3.59
CA GLU A 36 -14.37 1.27 2.69
C GLU A 36 -12.88 1.20 3.01
N ALA A 37 -12.52 1.23 4.30
CA ALA A 37 -11.13 1.09 4.73
C ALA A 37 -10.51 -0.26 4.31
N LEU A 38 -11.24 -1.37 4.48
CA LEU A 38 -10.77 -2.70 4.07
C LEU A 38 -10.57 -2.79 2.55
N LEU A 39 -11.51 -2.26 1.76
CA LEU A 39 -11.41 -2.27 0.30
C LEU A 39 -10.28 -1.38 -0.20
N SER A 40 -10.15 -0.18 0.36
CA SER A 40 -9.06 0.75 0.03
C SER A 40 -7.70 0.14 0.35
N SER A 41 -7.55 -0.48 1.51
CA SER A 41 -6.30 -1.14 1.91
C SER A 41 -5.93 -2.29 0.97
N ALA A 42 -6.89 -3.15 0.64
CA ALA A 42 -6.68 -4.24 -0.32
C ALA A 42 -6.26 -3.72 -1.71
N GLN A 43 -6.89 -2.65 -2.18
CA GLN A 43 -6.58 -2.03 -3.46
C GLN A 43 -5.19 -1.35 -3.47
N GLN A 44 -4.81 -0.70 -2.37
CA GLN A 44 -3.49 -0.09 -2.21
C GLN A 44 -2.39 -1.15 -2.23
N GLY A 45 -2.55 -2.25 -1.47
CA GLY A 45 -1.58 -3.34 -1.46
C GLY A 45 -1.37 -3.96 -2.85
N GLU A 46 -2.46 -4.23 -3.56
CA GLU A 46 -2.40 -4.76 -4.92
C GLU A 46 -1.78 -3.75 -5.92
N THR A 47 -2.06 -2.47 -5.76
CA THR A 47 -1.46 -1.42 -6.60
C THR A 47 0.04 -1.31 -6.36
N LEU A 48 0.47 -1.31 -5.10
CA LEU A 48 1.89 -1.29 -4.72
C LEU A 48 2.61 -2.53 -5.25
N ARG A 49 2.00 -3.71 -5.13
CA ARG A 49 2.55 -4.96 -5.66
C ARG A 49 2.77 -4.88 -7.18
N ARG A 50 1.76 -4.42 -7.92
CA ARG A 50 1.88 -4.23 -9.38
C ARG A 50 2.91 -3.19 -9.77
N GLN A 51 3.05 -2.11 -9.00
CA GLN A 51 4.09 -1.11 -9.23
C GLN A 51 5.48 -1.70 -9.01
N ALA A 52 5.68 -2.45 -7.92
CA ALA A 52 6.94 -3.13 -7.63
C ALA A 52 7.29 -4.15 -8.72
N GLU A 53 6.33 -4.96 -9.18
CA GLU A 53 6.51 -5.90 -10.29
C GLU A 53 6.88 -5.19 -11.59
N ARG A 54 6.24 -4.03 -11.89
CA ARG A 54 6.56 -3.22 -13.07
C ARG A 54 7.99 -2.69 -13.01
N VAL A 55 8.40 -2.11 -11.89
CA VAL A 55 9.77 -1.59 -11.72
C VAL A 55 10.79 -2.73 -11.82
N ALA A 56 10.53 -3.87 -11.17
CA ALA A 56 11.43 -5.02 -11.19
C ALA A 56 11.56 -5.67 -12.59
N SER A 57 10.51 -5.62 -13.40
CA SER A 57 10.50 -6.20 -14.74
C SER A 57 11.01 -5.25 -15.83
N ASP A 58 11.25 -3.97 -15.51
CA ASP A 58 11.75 -2.99 -16.47
C ASP A 58 13.23 -3.27 -16.83
N PRO A 59 13.53 -3.69 -18.07
CA PRO A 59 14.90 -3.95 -18.51
C PRO A 59 15.74 -2.67 -18.59
N THR A 60 15.10 -1.52 -18.84
CA THR A 60 15.76 -0.21 -18.90
C THR A 60 16.26 0.17 -17.53
N TYR A 61 15.45 -0.02 -16.49
CA TYR A 61 15.84 0.23 -15.10
C TYR A 61 17.10 -0.56 -14.70
N ARG A 62 17.18 -1.85 -15.06
CA ARG A 62 18.39 -2.65 -14.78
C ARG A 62 19.63 -2.13 -15.50
N ARG A 63 19.48 -1.65 -16.74
CA ARG A 63 20.57 -1.06 -17.51
C ARG A 63 21.03 0.26 -16.90
N GLU A 64 20.09 1.15 -16.58
CA GLU A 64 20.38 2.44 -15.95
C GLU A 64 21.06 2.28 -14.59
N VAL A 65 20.58 1.33 -13.76
CA VAL A 65 21.22 1.00 -12.47
C VAL A 65 22.65 0.49 -12.67
N ALA A 66 22.91 -0.34 -13.69
CA ALA A 66 24.26 -0.82 -13.99
C ALA A 66 25.17 0.30 -14.49
N GLU A 67 24.67 1.21 -15.32
CA GLU A 67 25.41 2.39 -15.80
C GLU A 67 25.75 3.34 -14.64
N ILE A 68 24.80 3.59 -13.74
CA ILE A 68 25.03 4.40 -12.52
C ILE A 68 26.06 3.73 -11.62
N GLN A 69 25.95 2.42 -11.38
CA GLN A 69 26.90 1.68 -10.55
C GLN A 69 28.32 1.75 -11.14
N ALA A 70 28.47 1.60 -12.45
CA ALA A 70 29.78 1.72 -13.11
C ALA A 70 30.41 3.11 -12.91
N VAL A 71 29.61 4.19 -13.02
CA VAL A 71 30.07 5.55 -12.74
C VAL A 71 30.41 5.74 -11.26
N MET A 72 29.62 5.17 -10.35
CA MET A 72 29.91 5.24 -8.91
C MET A 72 31.18 4.49 -8.54
N ASP A 73 31.44 3.34 -9.16
CA ASP A 73 32.66 2.55 -8.95
C ASP A 73 33.89 3.31 -9.47
N GLU A 74 33.79 3.93 -10.65
CA GLU A 74 34.85 4.79 -11.22
C GLU A 74 35.14 6.02 -10.33
N LEU A 75 34.11 6.60 -9.71
CA LEU A 75 34.27 7.72 -8.76
C LEU A 75 34.72 7.28 -7.36
N SER A 76 34.52 6.01 -7.00
CA SER A 76 34.91 5.44 -5.71
C SER A 76 36.32 4.84 -5.73
N GLU A 77 36.96 4.71 -6.89
CA GLU A 77 38.38 4.38 -6.95
C GLU A 77 39.18 5.48 -6.23
N PRO A 78 39.90 5.14 -5.15
CA PRO A 78 40.73 6.11 -4.46
C PRO A 78 41.89 6.49 -5.39
N TRP A 79 42.11 7.80 -5.50
CA TRP A 79 43.37 8.34 -6.02
C TRP A 79 44.59 7.80 -5.25
#